data_AF-A0A417CPG5-F1
#
_entry.id   AF-A0A417CPG5-F1
#
_cell.length_a   1.000
_cell.length_b   1.000
_cell.length_c   1.000
_cell.angle_alpha   90.00
_cell.angle_beta   90.00
_cell.angle_gamma   90.00
#
_symmetry.space_group_name_H-M   'P 1'
#
loop_
_entity.id
_entity.type
_entity.pdbx_description
1 polymer ?
#
loop_
_entity_poly.entity_id
_entity_poly.type
_entity_poly.pdbx_seq_one_letter_code
_entity_poly.pdbx_strand_id
1 'polypeptide(L)'
;MADYQKTNVYTLEQSAEIASGIAKVRDWFLDRGVKQFHYYVAPNKETLYSKYMPEKPKVIGIGDSRMETFAKYMKENSDVEFDFLADYLREFTEKYQLFRKYDTHMNNLGGYITNEKIVQDMTGESLPIEDIQVLIGTKPCRGDLSRMIGRYKELNDDREYGLNYFHDGIRYKVKKEESEGGEEILKVFKSNSENEKTLMVIGDSFRLRLEKYMPYRYQKTIFVRIDDFDQELLDKYEPDDVIVITVERDQRYMEKLDSYIIQDSGE
;
A
#
# COMPACT_ATOMS: atom_id res chain seq x y z
N MET A 1 -14.94 -6.15 -8.10
CA MET A 1 -15.49 -7.09 -9.11
C MET A 1 -15.11 -6.72 -10.53
N ALA A 2 -15.35 -5.49 -10.98
CA ALA A 2 -15.00 -5.07 -12.34
C ALA A 2 -13.50 -5.28 -12.66
N ASP A 3 -12.61 -5.09 -11.67
CA ASP A 3 -11.18 -5.36 -11.81
C ASP A 3 -10.91 -6.83 -12.18
N TYR A 4 -11.46 -7.78 -11.41
CA TYR A 4 -11.36 -9.21 -11.70
C TYR A 4 -11.97 -9.58 -13.06
N GLN A 5 -13.10 -8.97 -13.40
CA GLN A 5 -13.78 -9.25 -14.68
C GLN A 5 -13.14 -8.53 -15.86
N LYS A 6 -12.19 -7.61 -15.62
CA LYS A 6 -11.49 -6.79 -16.62
C LYS A 6 -12.45 -5.93 -17.47
N THR A 7 -13.51 -5.40 -16.86
CA THR A 7 -14.56 -4.64 -17.58
C THR A 7 -14.49 -3.14 -17.36
N ASN A 8 -13.50 -2.64 -16.62
CA ASN A 8 -13.34 -1.24 -16.24
C ASN A 8 -12.02 -0.62 -16.75
N VAL A 9 -11.41 -1.19 -17.79
CA VAL A 9 -10.15 -0.67 -18.35
C VAL A 9 -10.31 0.80 -18.76
N TYR A 10 -9.35 1.64 -18.38
CA TYR A 10 -9.35 3.06 -18.73
C TYR A 10 -9.14 3.26 -20.22
N THR A 11 -9.78 4.28 -20.78
CA THR A 11 -9.41 4.79 -22.09
C THR A 11 -8.03 5.48 -22.02
N LEU A 12 -7.42 5.75 -23.18
CA LEU A 12 -6.19 6.52 -23.24
C LEU A 12 -6.36 7.94 -22.67
N GLU A 13 -7.51 8.57 -22.93
CA GLU A 13 -7.84 9.89 -22.40
C GLU A 13 -7.94 9.87 -20.88
N GLN A 14 -8.65 8.89 -20.30
CA GLN A 14 -8.71 8.71 -18.85
C GLN A 14 -7.33 8.45 -18.25
N SER A 15 -6.52 7.60 -18.90
CA SER A 15 -5.16 7.31 -18.43
C SER A 15 -4.29 8.57 -18.42
N ALA A 16 -4.40 9.41 -19.45
CA ALA A 16 -3.69 10.68 -19.54
C ALA A 16 -4.12 11.68 -18.46
N GLU A 17 -5.42 11.78 -18.19
CA GLU A 17 -5.98 12.65 -17.15
C GLU A 17 -5.50 12.24 -15.77
N ILE A 18 -5.60 10.94 -15.44
CA ILE A 18 -5.15 10.40 -14.15
C ILE A 18 -3.63 10.58 -13.98
N ALA A 19 -2.84 10.27 -15.01
CA ALA A 19 -1.38 10.47 -14.97
C ALA A 19 -1.01 11.93 -14.74
N SER A 20 -1.72 12.87 -15.37
CA SER A 20 -1.54 14.31 -15.16
C SER A 20 -1.87 14.72 -13.73
N GLY A 21 -2.96 14.20 -13.15
CA GLY A 21 -3.32 14.44 -11.74
C GLY A 21 -2.23 13.96 -10.78
N ILE A 22 -1.67 12.77 -11.00
CA ILE A 22 -0.57 12.24 -10.18
C ILE A 22 0.71 13.08 -10.36
N ALA A 23 1.04 13.50 -11.59
CA ALA A 23 2.20 14.34 -11.85
C ALA A 23 2.10 15.71 -11.16
N LYS A 24 0.91 16.34 -11.16
CA LYS A 24 0.67 17.57 -10.39
C LYS A 24 0.94 17.38 -8.90
N VAL A 25 0.54 16.25 -8.32
CA VAL A 25 0.77 15.93 -6.91
C VAL A 25 2.26 15.74 -6.62
N ARG A 26 2.97 15.01 -7.49
CA ARG A 26 4.43 14.90 -7.39
C ARG A 26 5.06 16.29 -7.38
N ASP A 27 4.75 17.13 -8.35
CA ASP A 27 5.35 18.46 -8.48
C ASP A 27 5.02 19.33 -7.26
N TRP A 28 3.79 19.26 -6.76
CA TRP A 28 3.36 19.95 -5.54
C TRP A 28 4.19 19.58 -4.29
N PHE A 29 4.54 18.29 -4.14
CA PHE A 29 5.43 17.83 -3.07
C PHE A 29 6.88 18.29 -3.29
N LEU A 30 7.41 18.17 -4.51
CA LEU A 30 8.78 18.56 -4.85
C LEU A 30 9.01 20.06 -4.62
N ASP A 31 8.04 20.89 -4.99
CA ASP A 31 8.05 22.35 -4.76
C ASP A 31 8.08 22.71 -3.27
N ARG A 32 7.67 21.78 -2.40
CA ARG A 32 7.67 21.92 -0.92
C ARG A 32 8.84 21.21 -0.26
N GLY A 33 9.86 20.84 -1.03
CA GLY A 33 11.14 20.37 -0.52
C GLY A 33 11.28 18.86 -0.40
N VAL A 34 10.22 18.08 -0.67
CA VAL A 34 10.28 16.62 -0.79
C VAL A 34 11.26 16.26 -1.91
N LYS A 35 12.10 15.25 -1.69
CA LYS A 35 13.14 14.80 -2.63
C LYS A 35 12.68 13.66 -3.53
N GLN A 36 11.85 12.77 -3.00
CA GLN A 36 11.33 11.61 -3.71
C GLN A 36 9.84 11.46 -3.45
N PHE A 37 9.07 11.25 -4.52
CA PHE A 37 7.65 10.94 -4.47
C PHE A 37 7.38 9.70 -5.30
N HIS A 38 6.85 8.65 -4.68
CA HIS A 38 6.47 7.40 -5.36
C HIS A 38 5.01 7.07 -5.08
N TYR A 39 4.28 6.62 -6.11
CA TYR A 39 2.92 6.09 -5.96
C TYR A 39 2.93 4.57 -6.17
N TYR A 40 2.52 3.84 -5.15
CA TYR A 40 2.28 2.40 -5.20
C TYR A 40 0.79 2.05 -5.23
N VAL A 41 0.42 1.08 -6.07
CA VAL A 41 -0.90 0.45 -6.02
C VAL A 41 -0.75 -1.00 -5.57
N ALA A 42 -1.37 -1.34 -4.44
CA ALA A 42 -1.47 -2.71 -3.96
C ALA A 42 -2.57 -3.47 -4.71
N PRO A 43 -2.35 -4.75 -5.09
CA PRO A 43 -3.37 -5.55 -5.71
C PRO A 43 -4.46 -5.96 -4.71
N ASN A 44 -5.65 -6.21 -5.24
CA ASN A 44 -6.69 -6.96 -4.59
C ASN A 44 -6.24 -8.42 -4.41
N LYS A 45 -6.84 -9.09 -3.42
CA LYS A 45 -6.58 -10.50 -3.16
C LYS A 45 -6.88 -11.37 -4.38
N GLU A 46 -7.98 -11.12 -5.07
CA GLU A 46 -8.42 -11.89 -6.24
C GLU A 46 -7.52 -11.70 -7.48
N THR A 47 -6.72 -10.63 -7.53
CA THR A 47 -5.75 -10.40 -8.60
C THR A 47 -4.56 -11.35 -8.47
N LEU A 48 -4.10 -11.58 -7.24
CA LEU A 48 -3.00 -12.53 -6.96
C LEU A 48 -3.50 -13.98 -6.85
N TYR A 49 -4.73 -14.17 -6.36
CA TYR A 49 -5.28 -15.47 -6.02
C TYR A 49 -6.48 -15.85 -6.89
N SER A 50 -6.45 -15.47 -8.17
CA SER A 50 -7.51 -15.75 -9.14
C SER A 50 -7.85 -17.24 -9.27
N LYS A 51 -6.88 -18.14 -8.99
CA LYS A 51 -7.08 -19.61 -8.94
C LYS A 51 -8.09 -20.08 -7.89
N TYR A 52 -8.41 -19.26 -6.88
CA TYR A 52 -9.42 -19.58 -5.86
C TYR A 52 -10.79 -18.95 -6.15
N MET A 53 -10.94 -18.21 -7.25
CA MET A 53 -12.23 -17.66 -7.63
C MET A 53 -13.17 -18.77 -8.12
N PRO A 54 -14.46 -18.75 -7.73
CA PRO A 54 -15.46 -19.68 -8.23
C PRO A 54 -15.69 -19.55 -9.75
N GLU A 55 -16.32 -20.54 -10.38
CA GLU A 55 -16.64 -20.51 -11.83
C GLU A 55 -17.47 -19.26 -12.23
N LYS A 56 -18.23 -18.72 -11.29
CA LYS A 56 -18.94 -17.44 -11.44
C LYS A 56 -18.62 -16.54 -10.26
N PRO A 57 -18.29 -15.26 -10.48
CA PRO A 57 -18.32 -14.55 -11.76
C PRO A 57 -17.18 -14.97 -12.71
N LYS A 58 -17.44 -14.92 -14.03
CA LYS A 58 -16.42 -15.19 -15.05
C LYS A 58 -15.63 -13.92 -15.34
N VAL A 59 -14.37 -14.09 -15.75
CA VAL A 59 -13.61 -13.03 -16.43
C VAL A 59 -14.28 -12.76 -17.77
N ILE A 60 -14.57 -11.49 -18.06
CA ILE A 60 -15.32 -11.06 -19.26
C ILE A 60 -14.38 -10.36 -20.25
N GLY A 61 -13.57 -9.42 -19.75
CA GLY A 61 -12.60 -8.68 -20.55
C GLY A 61 -11.47 -9.57 -21.05
N ILE A 62 -10.83 -9.11 -22.12
CA ILE A 62 -9.70 -9.78 -22.77
C ILE A 62 -8.44 -8.95 -22.53
N GLY A 63 -7.32 -9.62 -22.30
CA GLY A 63 -6.03 -8.96 -22.09
C GLY A 63 -5.84 -8.54 -20.64
N ASP A 64 -5.23 -7.39 -20.45
CA ASP A 64 -4.86 -6.84 -19.14
C ASP A 64 -6.08 -6.29 -18.40
N SER A 65 -6.00 -6.31 -17.07
CA SER A 65 -6.89 -5.56 -16.20
C SER A 65 -6.63 -4.05 -16.31
N ARG A 66 -7.55 -3.26 -15.75
CA ARG A 66 -7.43 -1.81 -15.69
C ARG A 66 -6.09 -1.35 -15.12
N MET A 67 -5.65 -1.93 -14.00
CA MET A 67 -4.41 -1.49 -13.34
C MET A 67 -3.16 -1.97 -14.07
N GLU A 68 -3.18 -3.16 -14.67
CA GLU A 68 -2.11 -3.64 -15.55
C GLU A 68 -1.95 -2.73 -16.79
N THR A 69 -3.07 -2.35 -17.43
CA THR A 69 -3.05 -1.40 -18.56
C THR A 69 -2.57 -0.01 -18.13
N PHE A 70 -3.04 0.49 -16.99
CA PHE A 70 -2.64 1.81 -16.49
C PHE A 70 -1.17 1.87 -16.08
N ALA A 71 -0.64 0.83 -15.43
CA ALA A 71 0.78 0.75 -15.07
C ALA A 71 1.69 0.76 -16.32
N LYS A 72 1.29 0.05 -17.39
CA LYS A 72 1.99 0.11 -18.68
C LYS A 72 1.93 1.51 -19.28
N TYR A 73 0.77 2.16 -19.25
CA TYR A 73 0.61 3.53 -19.70
C TYR A 73 1.54 4.49 -18.94
N MET A 74 1.57 4.43 -17.60
CA MET A 74 2.45 5.26 -16.76
C MET A 74 3.93 5.06 -17.14
N LYS A 75 4.38 3.81 -17.30
CA LYS A 75 5.76 3.50 -17.70
C LYS A 75 6.15 4.06 -19.06
N GLU A 76 5.21 4.13 -20.00
CA GLU A 76 5.47 4.60 -21.37
C GLU A 76 5.29 6.11 -21.54
N ASN A 77 4.50 6.77 -20.69
CA ASN A 77 4.02 8.13 -20.93
C ASN A 77 4.23 9.10 -19.75
N SER A 78 4.76 8.64 -18.62
CA SER A 78 4.98 9.45 -17.42
C SER A 78 6.39 9.24 -16.88
N ASP A 79 6.92 10.29 -16.24
CA ASP A 79 8.15 10.31 -15.47
C ASP A 79 7.90 10.23 -13.96
N VAL A 80 6.64 10.05 -13.53
CA VAL A 80 6.31 9.76 -12.13
C VAL A 80 6.71 8.32 -11.81
N GLU A 81 7.42 8.12 -10.70
CA GLU A 81 7.66 6.80 -10.12
C GLU A 81 6.34 6.17 -9.65
N PHE A 82 5.81 5.25 -10.46
CA PHE A 82 4.54 4.57 -10.25
C PHE A 82 4.72 3.05 -10.40
N ASP A 83 4.25 2.27 -9.42
CA ASP A 83 4.34 0.80 -9.48
C ASP A 83 3.03 0.13 -9.05
N PHE A 84 2.53 -0.78 -9.89
CA PHE A 84 1.48 -1.72 -9.53
C PHE A 84 2.09 -3.02 -9.02
N LEU A 85 2.02 -3.23 -7.71
CA LEU A 85 2.78 -4.26 -6.99
C LEU A 85 2.36 -5.70 -7.32
N ALA A 86 1.37 -5.93 -8.18
CA ALA A 86 0.85 -7.26 -8.47
C ALA A 86 1.90 -8.21 -9.05
N ASP A 87 2.70 -7.75 -10.03
CA ASP A 87 3.68 -8.59 -10.70
C ASP A 87 4.77 -9.03 -9.72
N TYR A 88 5.32 -8.08 -8.96
CA TYR A 88 6.30 -8.35 -7.91
C TYR A 88 5.76 -9.34 -6.87
N LEU A 89 4.56 -9.10 -6.35
CA LEU A 89 3.99 -9.95 -5.30
C LEU A 89 3.67 -11.36 -5.80
N ARG A 90 3.29 -11.52 -7.08
CA ARG A 90 2.93 -12.81 -7.67
C ARG A 90 4.06 -13.83 -7.59
N GLU A 91 5.32 -13.36 -7.70
CA GLU A 91 6.53 -14.19 -7.58
C GLU A 91 6.59 -14.98 -6.26
N PHE A 92 5.99 -14.45 -5.19
CA PHE A 92 6.01 -15.05 -3.86
C PHE A 92 4.79 -15.93 -3.57
N THR A 93 3.72 -15.84 -4.37
CA THR A 93 2.42 -16.47 -4.07
C THR A 93 2.40 -17.99 -4.20
N GLU A 94 3.35 -18.57 -4.95
CA GLU A 94 3.49 -20.02 -5.07
C GLU A 94 4.15 -20.64 -3.83
N LYS A 95 5.02 -19.89 -3.14
CA LYS A 95 5.70 -20.35 -1.92
C LYS A 95 4.98 -19.91 -0.64
N TYR A 96 4.34 -18.74 -0.66
CA TYR A 96 3.80 -18.09 0.52
C TYR A 96 2.35 -17.64 0.33
N GLN A 97 1.55 -17.78 1.38
CA GLN A 97 0.28 -17.08 1.49
C GLN A 97 0.57 -15.64 1.92
N LEU A 98 0.21 -14.64 1.10
CA LEU A 98 0.45 -13.22 1.34
C LEU A 98 -0.79 -12.49 1.86
N PHE A 99 -1.98 -13.04 1.63
CA PHE A 99 -3.25 -12.49 2.07
C PHE A 99 -3.93 -13.42 3.07
N ARG A 100 -4.68 -12.85 4.01
CA ARG A 100 -5.53 -13.67 4.88
C ARG A 100 -6.69 -14.23 4.05
N LYS A 101 -7.06 -15.48 4.31
CA LYS A 101 -8.19 -16.14 3.63
C LYS A 101 -9.49 -15.38 3.88
N TYR A 102 -9.72 -15.00 5.13
CA TYR A 102 -10.99 -14.44 5.62
C TYR A 102 -10.97 -12.93 5.90
N ASP A 103 -10.00 -12.24 5.31
CA ASP A 103 -9.87 -10.79 5.36
C ASP A 103 -9.60 -10.26 3.94
N THR A 104 -9.87 -8.99 3.67
CA THR A 104 -9.49 -8.33 2.41
C THR A 104 -8.01 -7.95 2.34
N HIS A 105 -7.31 -7.87 3.47
CA HIS A 105 -5.94 -7.39 3.55
C HIS A 105 -4.89 -8.49 3.47
N MET A 106 -3.69 -8.04 3.14
CA MET A 106 -2.46 -8.79 3.33
C MET A 106 -2.29 -9.25 4.78
N ASN A 107 -1.70 -10.42 4.93
CA ASN A 107 -1.13 -10.84 6.20
C ASN A 107 0.20 -10.11 6.44
N ASN A 108 0.81 -10.36 7.59
CA ASN A 108 2.05 -9.73 8.01
C ASN A 108 3.23 -10.03 7.06
N LEU A 109 3.28 -11.22 6.44
CA LEU A 109 4.32 -11.56 5.46
C LEU A 109 4.12 -10.80 4.13
N GLY A 110 2.89 -10.73 3.63
CA GLY A 110 2.56 -9.90 2.46
C GLY A 110 2.91 -8.42 2.70
N GLY A 111 2.62 -7.91 3.89
CA GLY A 111 3.01 -6.55 4.29
C GLY A 111 4.52 -6.33 4.31
N TYR A 112 5.30 -7.33 4.71
CA TYR A 112 6.76 -7.26 4.70
C TYR A 112 7.32 -7.27 3.29
N ILE A 113 6.89 -8.20 2.45
CA ILE A 113 7.37 -8.29 1.07
C ILE A 113 7.05 -6.99 0.31
N THR A 114 5.84 -6.45 0.47
CA THR A 114 5.47 -5.10 -0.04
C THR A 114 6.39 -4.02 0.50
N ASN A 115 6.67 -4.03 1.81
CA ASN A 115 7.57 -3.07 2.43
C ASN A 115 8.98 -3.12 1.84
N GLU A 116 9.54 -4.32 1.66
CA GLU A 116 10.90 -4.48 1.14
C GLU A 116 11.05 -4.04 -0.31
N LYS A 117 10.01 -4.21 -1.14
CA LYS A 117 9.99 -3.61 -2.47
C LYS A 117 10.07 -2.09 -2.41
N ILE A 118 9.24 -1.47 -1.58
CA ILE A 118 9.22 -0.01 -1.43
C ILE A 118 10.55 0.48 -0.86
N VAL A 119 11.11 -0.17 0.15
CA VAL A 119 12.41 0.19 0.71
C VAL A 119 13.51 0.09 -0.35
N GLN A 120 13.51 -0.97 -1.16
CA GLN A 120 14.46 -1.16 -2.25
C GLN A 120 14.38 -0.04 -3.28
N ASP A 121 13.17 0.38 -3.64
CA ASP A 121 12.97 1.47 -4.58
C ASP A 121 13.43 2.82 -4.00
N MET A 122 13.12 3.08 -2.72
CA MET A 122 13.35 4.39 -2.08
C MET A 122 14.77 4.60 -1.56
N THR A 123 15.47 3.52 -1.20
CA THR A 123 16.77 3.58 -0.50
C THR A 123 17.87 2.80 -1.20
N GLY A 124 17.53 1.92 -2.14
CA GLY A 124 18.49 0.99 -2.73
C GLY A 124 18.83 -0.22 -1.85
N GLU A 125 18.33 -0.27 -0.60
CA GLU A 125 18.55 -1.38 0.33
C GLU A 125 17.37 -2.36 0.34
N SER A 126 17.64 -3.63 0.63
CA SER A 126 16.58 -4.62 0.86
C SER A 126 17.06 -5.67 1.85
N LEU A 127 16.13 -6.23 2.61
CA LEU A 127 16.33 -7.47 3.33
C LEU A 127 15.49 -8.55 2.60
N PRO A 128 16.11 -9.40 1.78
CA PRO A 128 15.35 -10.38 1.00
C PRO A 128 14.65 -11.38 1.92
N ILE A 129 13.51 -11.92 1.47
CA ILE A 129 12.71 -12.84 2.29
C ILE A 129 13.46 -14.13 2.63
N GLU A 130 14.46 -14.50 1.83
CA GLU A 130 15.36 -15.63 2.04
C GLU A 130 16.16 -15.52 3.35
N ASP A 131 16.43 -14.29 3.80
CA ASP A 131 17.16 -14.02 5.04
C ASP A 131 16.23 -13.98 6.27
N ILE A 132 14.92 -14.07 6.05
CA ILE A 132 13.93 -14.01 7.12
C ILE A 132 13.37 -15.39 7.44
N GLN A 133 13.32 -15.69 8.74
CA GLN A 133 12.57 -16.85 9.21
C GLN A 133 11.08 -16.53 9.27
N VAL A 134 10.32 -17.06 8.31
CA VAL A 134 8.85 -16.99 8.32
C VAL A 134 8.28 -17.92 9.39
N LEU A 135 7.39 -17.40 10.24
CA LEU A 135 6.66 -18.15 11.25
C LEU A 135 5.18 -18.21 10.93
N ILE A 136 4.54 -19.35 11.20
CA ILE A 136 3.10 -19.48 11.12
C ILE A 136 2.53 -19.43 12.55
N GLY A 137 1.68 -18.45 12.80
CA GLY A 137 1.03 -18.29 14.10
C GLY A 137 0.13 -19.49 14.44
N THR A 138 -0.11 -19.71 15.74
CA THR A 138 -0.96 -20.82 16.21
C THR A 138 -2.42 -20.42 16.36
N LYS A 139 -2.71 -19.13 16.56
CA LYS A 139 -4.06 -18.59 16.74
C LYS A 139 -4.77 -18.40 15.40
N PRO A 140 -6.08 -18.70 15.31
CA PRO A 140 -6.87 -18.42 14.12
C PRO A 140 -6.82 -16.95 13.73
N CYS A 141 -6.56 -16.68 12.45
CA CYS A 141 -6.67 -15.36 11.85
C CYS A 141 -8.03 -15.23 11.14
N ARG A 142 -8.75 -14.16 11.46
CA ARG A 142 -10.10 -13.88 10.94
C ARG A 142 -10.21 -12.41 10.63
N GLY A 143 -11.02 -12.08 9.65
CA GLY A 143 -11.09 -10.74 9.10
C GLY A 143 -12.47 -10.22 8.80
N ASP A 144 -12.49 -9.08 8.14
CA ASP A 144 -13.71 -8.40 7.67
C ASP A 144 -14.65 -9.33 6.90
N LEU A 145 -14.16 -10.13 5.95
CA LEU A 145 -14.99 -11.02 5.13
C LEU A 145 -15.75 -12.04 5.98
N SER A 146 -15.11 -12.63 6.98
CA SER A 146 -15.79 -13.58 7.89
C SER A 146 -16.87 -12.91 8.76
N ARG A 147 -16.69 -11.62 9.10
CA ARG A 147 -17.72 -10.84 9.81
C ARG A 147 -18.89 -10.51 8.89
N MET A 148 -18.60 -10.09 7.65
CA MET A 148 -19.61 -9.73 6.66
C MET A 148 -20.59 -10.86 6.38
N ILE A 149 -20.13 -12.11 6.36
CA ILE A 149 -21.01 -13.28 6.14
C ILE A 149 -21.51 -13.94 7.43
N GLY A 150 -21.27 -13.35 8.60
CA GLY A 150 -21.74 -13.85 9.89
C GLY A 150 -21.07 -15.15 10.38
N ARG A 151 -19.93 -15.55 9.78
CA ARG A 151 -19.24 -16.83 10.05
C ARG A 151 -17.94 -16.66 10.84
N TYR A 152 -17.77 -15.55 11.55
CA TYR A 152 -16.53 -15.21 12.27
C TYR A 152 -16.03 -16.34 13.20
N LYS A 153 -16.93 -17.05 13.89
CA LYS A 153 -16.53 -18.14 14.81
C LYS A 153 -16.16 -19.44 14.09
N GLU A 154 -16.75 -19.69 12.93
CA GLU A 154 -16.65 -20.96 12.18
C GLU A 154 -15.39 -21.01 11.30
N LEU A 155 -15.02 -19.87 10.71
CA LEU A 155 -13.86 -19.76 9.82
C LEU A 155 -12.58 -19.60 10.65
N ASN A 156 -11.90 -20.71 10.95
CA ASN A 156 -10.79 -20.73 11.91
C ASN A 156 -9.56 -21.51 11.44
N ASP A 157 -9.45 -21.84 10.16
CA ASP A 157 -8.34 -22.61 9.56
C ASP A 157 -7.17 -21.73 9.10
N ASP A 158 -7.35 -20.41 9.04
CA ASP A 158 -6.31 -19.47 8.62
C ASP A 158 -5.40 -19.06 9.78
N ARG A 159 -4.14 -18.73 9.49
CA ARG A 159 -3.13 -18.34 10.48
C ARG A 159 -2.36 -17.12 9.99
N GLU A 160 -1.95 -16.29 10.95
CA GLU A 160 -1.12 -15.13 10.65
C GLU A 160 0.31 -15.56 10.34
N TYR A 161 0.88 -15.08 9.24
CA TYR A 161 2.28 -15.32 8.89
C TYR A 161 3.15 -14.25 9.54
N GLY A 162 3.81 -14.58 10.64
CA GLY A 162 4.77 -13.71 11.30
C GLY A 162 6.17 -13.83 10.72
N LEU A 163 7.05 -12.94 11.16
CA LEU A 163 8.49 -13.00 10.88
C LEU A 163 9.22 -13.15 12.21
N ASN A 164 10.26 -13.96 12.22
CA ASN A 164 11.27 -13.99 13.27
C ASN A 164 12.57 -13.42 12.72
N TYR A 165 13.36 -12.77 13.57
CA TYR A 165 14.63 -12.13 13.18
C TYR A 165 14.51 -11.07 12.07
N PHE A 166 13.38 -10.35 11.97
CA PHE A 166 13.22 -9.25 11.01
C PHE A 166 14.19 -8.09 11.29
N HIS A 167 14.49 -7.81 12.56
CA HIS A 167 15.60 -6.94 12.93
C HIS A 167 16.08 -7.25 14.35
N ASP A 168 17.39 -7.16 14.59
CA ASP A 168 17.92 -7.06 15.94
C ASP A 168 18.06 -5.57 16.30
N GLY A 169 17.50 -5.16 17.44
CA GLY A 169 17.90 -3.90 18.08
C GLY A 169 17.18 -2.61 17.70
N ILE A 170 16.18 -2.63 16.81
CA ILE A 170 15.39 -1.42 16.56
C ILE A 170 14.38 -1.16 17.67
N ARG A 171 14.47 0.05 18.22
CA ARG A 171 13.58 0.57 19.26
C ARG A 171 12.89 1.78 18.68
N TYR A 172 11.57 1.79 18.75
CA TYR A 172 10.80 2.93 18.30
C TYR A 172 9.82 3.42 19.37
N LYS A 173 9.51 4.71 19.30
CA LYS A 173 8.38 5.31 20.01
C LYS A 173 7.28 5.58 19.02
N VAL A 174 6.04 5.30 19.43
CA VAL A 174 4.85 5.50 18.61
C VAL A 174 4.00 6.60 19.24
N LYS A 175 3.62 7.59 18.44
CA LYS A 175 2.49 8.47 18.73
C LYS A 175 1.37 8.14 17.76
N LYS A 176 0.15 7.97 18.26
CA LYS A 176 -1.02 7.62 17.47
C LYS A 176 -2.16 8.61 17.73
N GLU A 177 -2.87 8.96 16.68
CA GLU A 177 -4.10 9.76 16.72
C GLU A 177 -5.20 8.97 15.99
N GLU A 178 -6.43 9.03 16.49
CA GLU A 178 -7.61 8.35 15.95
C GLU A 178 -8.74 9.37 15.72
N SER A 179 -9.60 9.09 14.74
CA SER A 179 -10.84 9.83 14.51
C SER A 179 -11.85 9.56 15.64
N GLU A 180 -12.93 10.34 15.71
CA GLU A 180 -14.04 10.07 16.65
C GLU A 180 -14.66 8.67 16.45
N GLY A 181 -14.58 8.12 15.23
CA GLY A 181 -15.02 6.76 14.91
C GLY A 181 -14.04 5.65 15.29
N GLY A 182 -12.88 5.98 15.89
CA GLY A 182 -11.84 5.03 16.27
C GLY A 182 -10.96 4.56 15.10
N GLU A 183 -11.02 5.24 13.95
CA GLU A 183 -10.16 4.94 12.82
C GLU A 183 -8.80 5.61 13.02
N GLU A 184 -7.72 4.87 12.79
CA GLU A 184 -6.37 5.41 12.90
C GLU A 184 -6.15 6.43 11.77
N ILE A 185 -5.94 7.70 12.13
CA ILE A 185 -5.75 8.81 11.18
C ILE A 185 -4.26 9.07 10.94
N LEU A 186 -3.46 9.03 12.00
CA LEU A 186 -2.05 9.42 11.98
C LEU A 186 -1.26 8.55 12.95
N LYS A 187 -0.09 8.11 12.51
CA LYS A 187 0.87 7.42 13.36
C LYS A 187 2.30 7.82 13.04
N VAL A 188 3.02 8.22 14.07
CA VAL A 188 4.41 8.67 13.96
C VAL A 188 5.30 7.70 14.70
N PHE A 189 6.30 7.17 13.99
CA PHE A 189 7.37 6.38 14.56
C PHE A 189 8.65 7.20 14.58
N LYS A 190 9.40 7.10 15.68
CA LYS A 190 10.80 7.50 15.75
C LYS A 190 11.62 6.29 16.09
N SER A 191 12.51 5.86 15.20
CA SER A 191 13.39 4.71 15.37
C SER A 191 14.84 5.16 15.58
N ASN A 192 15.72 4.19 15.80
CA ASN A 192 17.17 4.37 15.83
C ASN A 192 17.84 3.92 14.51
N SER A 193 17.13 4.00 13.37
CA SER A 193 17.73 3.81 12.05
C SER A 193 18.84 4.83 11.80
N GLU A 194 19.89 4.42 11.07
CA GLU A 194 21.00 5.28 10.64
C GLU A 194 20.57 6.23 9.50
N ASN A 195 19.52 5.89 8.76
CA ASN A 195 18.93 6.77 7.77
C ASN A 195 18.16 7.90 8.47
N GLU A 196 18.78 9.07 8.59
CA GLU A 196 18.23 10.25 9.28
C GLU A 196 17.02 10.88 8.57
N LYS A 197 16.67 10.41 7.37
CA LYS A 197 15.53 10.92 6.62
C LYS A 197 14.19 10.68 7.32
N THR A 198 13.25 11.56 7.02
CA THR A 198 11.84 11.45 7.38
C THR A 198 11.02 10.98 6.18
N LEU A 199 10.31 9.86 6.32
CA LEU A 199 9.37 9.36 5.32
C LEU A 199 7.93 9.62 5.74
N MET A 200 7.12 10.18 4.86
CA MET A 200 5.67 10.23 5.01
C MET A 200 5.00 9.20 4.08
N VAL A 201 4.13 8.38 4.65
CA VAL A 201 3.34 7.35 3.97
C VAL A 201 1.87 7.75 4.03
N ILE A 202 1.31 8.14 2.89
CA ILE A 202 -0.09 8.53 2.75
C ILE A 202 -0.82 7.37 2.10
N GLY A 203 -1.95 6.94 2.64
CA GLY A 203 -2.68 5.84 2.00
C GLY A 203 -3.96 5.42 2.68
N ASP A 204 -4.58 4.39 2.10
CA ASP A 204 -5.74 3.72 2.69
C ASP A 204 -5.31 2.72 3.78
N SER A 205 -6.14 1.73 4.10
CA SER A 205 -5.85 0.71 5.10
C SER A 205 -4.64 -0.21 4.76
N PHE A 206 -4.15 -0.22 3.51
CA PHE A 206 -2.93 -0.96 3.14
C PHE A 206 -1.66 -0.31 3.69
N ARG A 207 -1.65 1.01 3.93
CA ARG A 207 -0.51 1.68 4.59
C ARG A 207 -0.18 1.05 5.95
N LEU A 208 -1.22 0.56 6.67
CA LEU A 208 -1.08 -0.05 7.98
C LEU A 208 -0.21 -1.33 7.95
N ARG A 209 -0.03 -1.94 6.77
CA ARG A 209 0.83 -3.11 6.59
C ARG A 209 2.31 -2.73 6.57
N LEU A 210 2.62 -1.51 6.17
CA LEU A 210 3.99 -0.98 6.10
C LEU A 210 4.47 -0.51 7.48
N GLU A 211 3.57 0.00 8.33
CA GLU A 211 3.87 0.51 9.68
C GLU A 211 4.71 -0.41 10.56
N LYS A 212 4.54 -1.72 10.40
CA LYS A 212 5.23 -2.71 11.21
C LYS A 212 6.71 -2.83 10.84
N TYR A 213 7.01 -2.58 9.57
CA TYR A 213 8.32 -2.86 8.99
C TYR A 213 9.04 -1.54 8.74
N MET A 214 8.49 -0.65 7.90
CA MET A 214 9.11 0.60 7.44
C MET A 214 9.89 1.44 8.48
N PRO A 215 9.44 1.60 9.75
CA PRO A 215 10.22 2.35 10.75
C PRO A 215 11.65 1.84 10.95
N TYR A 216 11.95 0.64 10.50
CA TYR A 216 13.27 0.04 10.58
C TYR A 216 14.30 0.65 9.61
N ARG A 217 13.84 1.29 8.52
CA ARG A 217 14.69 1.87 7.44
C ARG A 217 14.78 3.38 7.44
N TYR A 218 13.99 4.04 8.27
CA TYR A 218 13.93 5.49 8.38
C TYR A 218 13.91 5.88 9.85
N GLN A 219 14.67 6.91 10.22
CA GLN A 219 14.71 7.41 11.60
C GLN A 219 13.34 7.95 12.04
N LYS A 220 12.57 8.51 11.09
CA LYS A 220 11.21 8.99 11.34
C LYS A 220 10.28 8.58 10.22
N THR A 221 9.16 7.94 10.56
CA THR A 221 8.10 7.61 9.60
C THR A 221 6.76 8.14 10.09
N ILE A 222 5.97 8.70 9.18
CA ILE A 222 4.65 9.26 9.45
C ILE A 222 3.64 8.56 8.54
N PHE A 223 2.67 7.85 9.12
CA PHE A 223 1.60 7.20 8.38
C PHE A 223 0.34 8.01 8.52
N VAL A 224 -0.21 8.46 7.40
CA VAL A 224 -1.40 9.32 7.33
C VAL A 224 -2.46 8.59 6.51
N ARG A 225 -3.69 8.53 7.03
CA ARG A 225 -4.82 8.10 6.19
C ARG A 225 -5.04 9.17 5.13
N ILE A 226 -5.16 8.76 3.88
CA ILE A 226 -5.27 9.69 2.74
C ILE A 226 -6.43 10.70 2.88
N ASP A 227 -7.56 10.33 3.48
CA ASP A 227 -8.69 11.25 3.72
C ASP A 227 -8.43 12.30 4.80
N ASP A 228 -7.43 12.10 5.67
CA ASP A 228 -7.06 13.04 6.72
C ASP A 228 -5.70 13.73 6.43
N PHE A 229 -5.17 13.56 5.22
CA PHE A 229 -3.97 14.30 4.84
C PHE A 229 -4.31 15.78 4.63
N ASP A 230 -3.47 16.65 5.17
CA ASP A 230 -3.52 18.08 4.96
C ASP A 230 -2.10 18.66 4.85
N GLN A 231 -2.02 19.92 4.41
CA GLN A 231 -0.75 20.61 4.28
C GLN A 231 -0.10 20.87 5.65
N GLU A 232 -0.87 21.05 6.73
CA GLU A 232 -0.31 21.28 8.07
C GLU A 232 0.55 20.10 8.54
N LEU A 233 0.18 18.87 8.19
CA LEU A 233 1.00 17.68 8.44
C LEU A 233 2.32 17.74 7.68
N LEU A 234 2.32 18.21 6.42
CA LEU A 234 3.54 18.39 5.65
C LEU A 234 4.45 19.44 6.28
N ASP A 235 3.89 20.61 6.61
CA ASP A 235 4.62 21.73 7.23
C ASP A 235 5.17 21.37 8.62
N LYS A 236 4.45 20.53 9.37
CA LYS A 236 4.86 20.08 10.72
C LYS A 236 5.96 19.05 10.70
N TYR A 237 5.90 18.11 9.74
CA TYR A 237 6.80 16.95 9.75
C TYR A 237 7.99 17.09 8.81
N GLU A 238 7.90 17.98 7.81
CA GLU A 238 8.93 18.29 6.82
C GLU A 238 9.58 17.00 6.26
N PRO A 239 8.81 16.11 5.63
CA PRO A 239 9.35 14.83 5.15
C PRO A 239 10.33 15.04 4.00
N ASP A 240 11.42 14.27 4.03
CA ASP A 240 12.38 14.19 2.92
C ASP A 240 11.80 13.39 1.76
N ASP A 241 11.08 12.31 2.07
CA ASP A 241 10.52 11.38 1.09
C ASP A 241 9.00 11.21 1.36
N VAL A 242 8.21 11.08 0.30
CA VAL A 242 6.77 10.80 0.38
C VAL A 242 6.43 9.58 -0.47
N ILE A 243 5.63 8.68 0.09
CA ILE A 243 4.98 7.61 -0.67
C ILE A 243 3.47 7.70 -0.53
N VAL A 244 2.77 7.47 -1.64
CA VAL A 244 1.32 7.21 -1.65
C VAL A 244 1.11 5.73 -1.91
N ILE A 245 0.28 5.07 -1.09
CA ILE A 245 -0.12 3.67 -1.33
C ILE A 245 -1.63 3.49 -1.20
N THR A 246 -2.24 2.99 -2.27
CA THR A 246 -3.68 2.69 -2.32
C THR A 246 -3.91 1.27 -2.84
N VAL A 247 -5.08 0.71 -2.61
CA VAL A 247 -5.49 -0.57 -3.18
C VAL A 247 -6.22 -0.38 -4.50
N GLU A 248 -5.97 -1.26 -5.48
CA GLU A 248 -6.47 -1.09 -6.85
C GLU A 248 -8.00 -0.92 -6.96
N ARG A 249 -8.77 -1.48 -6.01
CA ARG A 249 -10.24 -1.34 -5.99
C ARG A 249 -10.71 0.05 -5.57
N ASP A 250 -9.93 0.83 -4.82
CA ASP A 250 -10.33 2.19 -4.41
C ASP A 250 -9.81 3.24 -5.39
N GLN A 251 -10.33 3.14 -6.60
CA GLN A 251 -9.95 3.97 -7.72
C GLN A 251 -10.11 5.47 -7.49
N ARG A 252 -10.99 5.86 -6.56
CA ARG A 252 -11.34 7.26 -6.32
C ARG A 252 -10.13 8.07 -5.88
N TYR A 253 -9.22 7.46 -5.11
CA TYR A 253 -7.99 8.10 -4.69
C TYR A 253 -7.03 8.30 -5.86
N MET A 254 -6.89 7.33 -6.74
CA MET A 254 -6.00 7.45 -7.90
C MET A 254 -6.56 8.44 -8.94
N GLU A 255 -7.86 8.32 -9.24
CA GLU A 255 -8.56 9.14 -10.25
C GLU A 255 -8.61 10.63 -9.90
N LYS A 256 -8.48 10.97 -8.61
CA LYS A 256 -8.59 12.35 -8.11
C LYS A 256 -7.54 12.68 -7.06
N LEU A 257 -6.33 12.12 -7.19
CA LEU A 257 -5.29 12.24 -6.16
C LEU A 257 -5.00 13.70 -5.80
N ASP A 258 -4.99 14.58 -6.80
CA ASP A 258 -4.84 16.01 -6.63
C ASP A 258 -5.87 16.59 -5.65
N SER A 259 -7.13 16.21 -5.73
CA SER A 259 -8.16 16.69 -4.79
C SER A 259 -7.99 16.20 -3.35
N TYR A 260 -7.28 15.10 -3.12
CA TYR A 260 -7.01 14.59 -1.76
C TYR A 260 -5.72 15.17 -1.16
N ILE A 261 -4.76 15.57 -2.01
CA ILE A 261 -3.43 15.98 -1.57
C ILE A 261 -3.25 17.49 -1.67
N ILE A 262 -3.65 18.07 -2.80
CA ILE A 262 -3.57 19.50 -3.07
C ILE A 262 -4.86 20.11 -2.56
N GLN A 263 -4.82 20.58 -1.31
CA GLN A 263 -5.87 21.45 -0.81
C GLN A 263 -5.64 22.81 -1.48
N ASP A 264 -6.53 23.20 -2.39
CA ASP A 264 -6.58 24.58 -2.85
C ASP A 264 -6.75 25.45 -1.60
N SER A 265 -5.72 26.23 -1.29
CA SER A 265 -5.82 27.34 -0.36
C SER A 265 -6.79 28.33 -1.00
N GLY A 266 -8.08 28.08 -0.80
CA GLY A 266 -9.16 28.96 -1.23
C GLY A 266 -8.93 30.34 -0.64
N GLU A 267 -9.03 31.33 -1.53
CA GLU A 267 -9.05 32.77 -1.23
C GLU A 267 -9.97 33.14 -0.06
#